data_AF-A0A812Q972-F1
#
_entry.id   AF-A0A812Q972-F1
#
_cell.length_a   1.000
_cell.length_b   1.000
_cell.length_c   1.000
_cell.angle_alpha   90.00
_cell.angle_beta   90.00
_cell.angle_gamma   90.00
#
_symmetry.space_group_name_H-M   'P 1'
#
loop_
_entity.id
_entity.type
_entity.pdbx_description
1 polymer ?
#
loop_
_entity_poly.entity_id
_entity_poly.type
_entity_poly.pdbx_seq_one_letter_code
_entity_poly.pdbx_strand_id
1 'polypeptide(L)'
;MVEDVVVAAVAAAAAAVVATNGEDQNSKGHKSRTDTPLKQHLFQQTLTLFITTKAALAATKSPLHYHHVRKIQCSQDKYPAELDASVLLRLPCRTSTDDRYFPDPWQALPRRGYTRIFENMLLRDPNISIRLNCDFFQLKEAGRLPKHKLLVYTGQIDSYYAALGMPKLEYRSLRFEEEFVPEPDGGFFQEAMVVNHPSPDVPFTRIVEYKHVPNQPQEVKDGKVKGTLIAREYSSAEGEPYYPVPNPANRALYEKYADLAAREEGVAFVGRLASYKYFNMDQAILNALEMFDNLKETGKLEPKRKPEDFGPGDGPK
;
A
#
# COMPACT_ATOMS: atom_id res chain seq x y z
N MET A 1 -24.19 -25.69 -1.06
CA MET A 1 -23.48 -24.69 -0.20
C MET A 1 -22.03 -25.12 -0.11
N VAL A 2 -21.09 -24.17 -0.04
CA VAL A 2 -19.64 -24.40 -0.23
C VAL A 2 -19.25 -24.71 -1.69
N GLU A 3 -19.43 -23.73 -2.60
CA GLU A 3 -18.87 -23.82 -3.97
C GLU A 3 -18.53 -22.45 -4.60
N ASP A 4 -19.11 -21.32 -4.13
CA ASP A 4 -18.91 -19.98 -4.77
C ASP A 4 -18.06 -18.97 -3.97
N VAL A 5 -17.31 -19.39 -2.93
CA VAL A 5 -16.67 -18.45 -1.97
C VAL A 5 -15.13 -18.37 -2.08
N VAL A 6 -14.48 -19.28 -2.81
CA VAL A 6 -13.01 -19.40 -2.82
C VAL A 6 -12.31 -18.37 -3.72
N VAL A 7 -12.99 -17.84 -4.74
CA VAL A 7 -12.37 -16.91 -5.72
C VAL A 7 -12.18 -15.48 -5.16
N ALA A 8 -13.00 -15.07 -4.17
CA ALA A 8 -12.98 -13.71 -3.64
C ALA A 8 -11.70 -13.37 -2.83
N ALA A 9 -11.18 -14.33 -2.06
CA ALA A 9 -9.98 -14.12 -1.24
C ALA A 9 -8.69 -14.02 -2.07
N VAL A 10 -8.56 -14.91 -3.06
CA VAL A 10 -7.32 -15.07 -3.82
C VAL A 10 -7.16 -13.94 -4.84
N ALA A 11 -8.25 -13.35 -5.35
CA ALA A 11 -8.19 -12.16 -6.21
C ALA A 11 -7.72 -10.90 -5.46
N ALA A 12 -8.13 -10.71 -4.21
CA ALA A 12 -7.67 -9.59 -3.38
C ALA A 12 -6.23 -9.81 -2.85
N ALA A 13 -5.88 -11.05 -2.50
CA ALA A 13 -4.49 -11.43 -2.22
C ALA A 13 -3.58 -11.29 -3.46
N ALA A 14 -4.11 -11.43 -4.68
CA ALA A 14 -3.34 -11.28 -5.93
C ALA A 14 -2.88 -9.84 -6.21
N ALA A 15 -3.39 -8.84 -5.50
CA ALA A 15 -2.87 -7.47 -5.53
C ALA A 15 -1.82 -7.19 -4.43
N ALA A 16 -1.66 -8.10 -3.45
CA ALA A 16 -0.70 -7.95 -2.35
C ALA A 16 -0.51 -9.24 -1.53
N VAL A 17 0.68 -9.87 -1.59
CA VAL A 17 1.30 -10.68 -0.50
C VAL A 17 2.83 -10.82 -0.73
N VAL A 18 3.67 -10.72 0.32
CA VAL A 18 4.42 -11.88 0.89
C VAL A 18 5.27 -11.59 2.14
N ALA A 19 4.98 -12.42 3.14
CA ALA A 19 5.64 -12.77 4.41
C ALA A 19 5.31 -14.28 4.64
N THR A 20 5.92 -15.13 5.49
CA THR A 20 7.10 -15.12 6.40
C THR A 20 7.46 -16.58 6.73
N ASN A 21 8.39 -16.85 7.67
CA ASN A 21 8.24 -17.77 8.84
C ASN A 21 9.60 -18.35 9.32
N GLY A 22 9.79 -18.72 10.60
CA GLY A 22 8.85 -18.66 11.75
C GLY A 22 9.42 -19.25 13.07
N GLU A 23 8.52 -19.42 14.08
CA GLU A 23 8.56 -20.23 15.34
C GLU A 23 9.68 -19.97 16.40
N ASP A 24 9.42 -19.89 17.72
CA ASP A 24 9.07 -21.01 18.63
C ASP A 24 8.37 -20.60 20.00
N GLN A 25 8.20 -21.52 20.98
CA GLN A 25 7.09 -21.54 21.99
C GLN A 25 7.19 -20.89 23.41
N ASN A 26 6.00 -20.75 24.04
CA ASN A 26 5.57 -21.15 25.42
C ASN A 26 5.62 -20.19 26.66
N SER A 27 4.45 -19.91 27.28
CA SER A 27 4.05 -20.32 28.66
C SER A 27 2.86 -19.49 29.27
N LYS A 28 2.35 -19.88 30.46
CA LYS A 28 0.98 -19.59 30.99
C LYS A 28 0.95 -18.60 32.19
N GLY A 29 -0.17 -17.87 32.41
CA GLY A 29 -0.42 -17.22 33.73
C GLY A 29 -1.67 -16.30 33.83
N HIS A 30 -2.62 -16.65 34.70
CA HIS A 30 -4.01 -16.15 34.79
C HIS A 30 -4.24 -15.00 35.81
N LYS A 31 -5.11 -13.99 35.48
CA LYS A 31 -6.14 -13.29 36.34
C LYS A 31 -6.24 -11.73 36.27
N SER A 32 -7.39 -11.25 35.74
CA SER A 32 -8.30 -10.18 36.23
C SER A 32 -7.81 -9.03 37.16
N ARG A 33 -7.90 -7.75 36.70
CA ARG A 33 -8.85 -6.70 37.23
C ARG A 33 -8.73 -5.29 36.58
N THR A 34 -9.83 -4.53 36.65
CA THR A 34 -10.02 -3.04 36.64
C THR A 34 -9.93 -2.19 35.35
N ASP A 35 -11.10 -1.62 34.98
CA ASP A 35 -11.34 -0.59 33.95
C ASP A 35 -10.87 0.83 34.36
N THR A 36 -9.57 1.02 34.50
CA THR A 36 -8.96 2.36 34.71
C THR A 36 -7.89 2.76 33.67
N PRO A 37 -7.14 1.86 33.01
CA PRO A 37 -6.07 2.30 32.10
C PRO A 37 -6.60 2.89 30.78
N LEU A 38 -7.80 2.54 30.32
CA LEU A 38 -8.29 2.95 29.00
C LEU A 38 -8.35 4.48 28.83
N LYS A 39 -8.79 5.21 29.87
CA LYS A 39 -8.86 6.69 29.83
C LYS A 39 -7.49 7.36 29.92
N GLN A 40 -6.55 6.80 30.68
CA GLN A 40 -5.16 7.30 30.71
C GLN A 40 -4.43 6.99 29.40
N HIS A 41 -4.69 5.83 28.79
CA HIS A 41 -4.09 5.44 27.52
C HIS A 41 -4.66 6.27 26.36
N LEU A 42 -5.97 6.51 26.30
CA LEU A 42 -6.58 7.45 25.35
C LEU A 42 -6.06 8.89 25.55
N PHE A 43 -5.86 9.34 26.79
CA PHE A 43 -5.26 10.65 27.05
C PHE A 43 -3.80 10.72 26.61
N GLN A 44 -2.98 9.69 26.87
CA GLN A 44 -1.60 9.61 26.38
C GLN A 44 -1.53 9.49 24.85
N GLN A 45 -2.38 8.71 24.20
CA GLN A 45 -2.44 8.59 22.74
C GLN A 45 -2.87 9.91 22.10
N THR A 46 -3.89 10.58 22.66
CA THR A 46 -4.35 11.89 22.18
C THR A 46 -3.27 12.96 22.40
N LEU A 47 -2.59 12.96 23.56
CA LEU A 47 -1.49 13.88 23.84
C LEU A 47 -0.27 13.61 22.95
N THR A 48 0.06 12.35 22.69
CA THR A 48 1.13 11.93 21.78
C THR A 48 0.80 12.32 20.34
N LEU A 49 -0.46 12.16 19.90
CA LEU A 49 -0.91 12.62 18.59
C LEU A 49 -0.84 14.15 18.48
N PHE A 50 -1.24 14.88 19.53
CA PHE A 50 -1.16 16.34 19.56
C PHE A 50 0.29 16.85 19.58
N ILE A 51 1.19 16.13 20.30
CA ILE A 51 2.62 16.40 20.34
C ILE A 51 3.27 16.06 18.99
N THR A 52 2.98 14.92 18.37
CA THR A 52 3.52 14.56 17.04
C THR A 52 2.98 15.48 15.94
N THR A 53 1.72 15.91 16.00
CA THR A 53 1.18 16.87 15.02
C THR A 53 1.79 18.27 15.21
N LYS A 54 1.94 18.75 16.46
CA LYS A 54 2.69 19.99 16.73
C LYS A 54 4.18 19.86 16.43
N ALA A 55 4.78 18.71 16.66
CA ALA A 55 6.19 18.45 16.37
C ALA A 55 6.45 18.30 14.87
N ALA A 56 5.50 17.78 14.08
CA ALA A 56 5.55 17.82 12.63
C ALA A 56 5.40 19.27 12.13
N LEU A 57 4.43 20.05 12.65
CA LEU A 57 4.27 21.48 12.35
C LEU A 57 5.42 22.38 12.89
N ALA A 58 6.23 21.89 13.82
CA ALA A 58 7.43 22.56 14.31
C ALA A 58 8.69 22.08 13.58
N ALA A 59 8.75 20.82 13.19
CA ALA A 59 9.81 20.26 12.36
C ALA A 59 9.78 20.90 10.96
N THR A 60 8.61 21.18 10.38
CA THR A 60 8.50 22.00 9.15
C THR A 60 9.03 23.43 9.30
N LYS A 61 9.37 23.91 10.50
CA LYS A 61 10.12 25.16 10.74
C LYS A 61 11.64 24.98 10.83
N SER A 62 12.13 23.74 10.88
CA SER A 62 13.54 23.42 10.67
C SER A 62 13.83 23.39 9.17
N PRO A 63 14.81 24.17 8.65
CA PRO A 63 15.14 24.19 7.23
C PRO A 63 15.42 22.80 6.65
N LEU A 64 16.18 21.97 7.37
CA LEU A 64 16.53 20.60 6.97
C LEU A 64 15.30 19.71 6.76
N HIS A 65 14.32 19.79 7.66
CA HIS A 65 13.11 18.98 7.58
C HIS A 65 12.16 19.53 6.50
N TYR A 66 12.06 20.86 6.37
CA TYR A 66 11.27 21.52 5.34
C TYR A 66 11.69 21.09 3.93
N HIS A 67 12.99 21.08 3.61
CA HIS A 67 13.48 20.62 2.31
C HIS A 67 13.22 19.12 2.07
N HIS A 68 13.42 18.26 3.08
CA HIS A 68 13.18 16.82 2.94
C HIS A 68 11.70 16.48 2.71
N VAL A 69 10.81 17.11 3.49
CA VAL A 69 9.35 16.95 3.38
C VAL A 69 8.82 17.49 2.07
N ARG A 70 9.25 18.71 1.67
CA ARG A 70 8.67 19.43 0.53
C ARG A 70 8.71 18.57 -0.74
N LYS A 71 9.81 17.90 -1.07
CA LYS A 71 9.87 17.18 -2.35
C LYS A 71 9.29 15.76 -2.34
N ILE A 72 9.36 15.05 -1.21
CA ILE A 72 8.78 13.71 -1.07
C ILE A 72 7.23 13.77 -1.13
N GLN A 73 6.65 14.92 -0.76
CA GLN A 73 5.21 15.11 -0.59
C GLN A 73 4.60 16.11 -1.59
N CYS A 74 5.24 17.26 -1.87
CA CYS A 74 4.88 18.19 -2.94
C CYS A 74 5.43 17.74 -4.29
N SER A 75 5.24 16.47 -4.60
CA SER A 75 5.51 15.90 -5.91
C SER A 75 4.33 16.14 -6.89
N GLN A 76 3.41 17.00 -6.46
CA GLN A 76 2.37 17.71 -7.22
C GLN A 76 2.46 19.18 -6.77
N ASP A 77 1.79 20.11 -7.44
CA ASP A 77 1.74 21.55 -7.10
C ASP A 77 1.08 21.90 -5.74
N LYS A 78 0.89 20.90 -4.86
CA LYS A 78 0.29 21.00 -3.53
C LYS A 78 1.37 21.10 -2.46
N TYR A 79 1.35 22.18 -1.69
CA TYR A 79 2.24 22.39 -0.54
C TYR A 79 1.91 21.40 0.60
N PRO A 80 2.83 21.16 1.57
CA PRO A 80 2.57 20.19 2.64
C PRO A 80 1.38 20.60 3.54
N ALA A 81 1.00 21.88 3.51
CA ALA A 81 -0.17 22.43 4.20
C ALA A 81 -1.51 22.06 3.54
N GLU A 82 -1.52 21.56 2.31
CA GLU A 82 -2.71 21.13 1.56
C GLU A 82 -2.97 19.62 1.68
N LEU A 83 -2.07 18.89 2.34
CA LEU A 83 -2.14 17.45 2.56
C LEU A 83 -2.53 17.15 4.02
N ASP A 84 -3.22 16.03 4.23
CA ASP A 84 -3.53 15.53 5.56
C ASP A 84 -2.25 15.10 6.31
N ALA A 85 -2.22 15.33 7.63
CA ALA A 85 -1.06 15.02 8.48
C ALA A 85 -0.63 13.54 8.46
N SER A 86 -1.54 12.61 8.11
CA SER A 86 -1.25 11.19 7.87
C SER A 86 -0.18 10.92 6.80
N VAL A 87 0.11 11.88 5.91
CA VAL A 87 1.24 11.78 4.96
C VAL A 87 2.58 11.94 5.69
N LEU A 88 2.66 12.85 6.67
CA LEU A 88 3.87 13.13 7.45
C LEU A 88 4.15 12.09 8.55
N LEU A 89 3.10 11.55 9.18
CA LEU A 89 3.21 10.54 10.25
C LEU A 89 3.89 9.22 9.81
N ARG A 90 4.18 9.06 8.51
CA ARG A 90 4.88 7.92 7.91
C ARG A 90 6.40 7.99 8.02
N LEU A 91 6.96 9.18 8.27
CA LEU A 91 8.38 9.41 8.46
C LEU A 91 8.63 9.96 9.89
N PRO A 92 8.44 9.12 10.93
CA PRO A 92 8.63 9.56 12.31
C PRO A 92 10.10 9.89 12.58
N CYS A 93 10.36 11.08 13.13
CA CYS A 93 11.66 11.41 13.70
C CYS A 93 12.01 10.41 14.81
N ARG A 94 13.21 9.83 14.76
CA ARG A 94 13.74 8.92 15.79
C ARG A 94 14.83 9.59 16.61
N THR A 95 14.91 9.22 17.88
CA THR A 95 16.01 9.59 18.79
C THR A 95 17.03 8.45 19.00
N SER A 96 16.75 7.27 18.43
CA SER A 96 17.68 6.14 18.38
C SER A 96 18.59 6.22 17.15
N THR A 97 19.64 5.39 17.16
CA THR A 97 20.55 5.17 16.01
C THR A 97 20.06 4.06 15.08
N ASP A 98 18.77 3.69 15.14
CA ASP A 98 18.17 2.67 14.27
C ASP A 98 17.82 3.28 12.91
N ASP A 99 18.64 2.98 11.91
CA ASP A 99 18.61 3.49 10.55
C ASP A 99 17.66 2.73 9.61
N ARG A 100 17.09 1.60 10.06
CA ARG A 100 16.16 0.79 9.25
C ARG A 100 14.93 1.61 8.86
N TYR A 101 14.64 1.70 7.56
CA TYR A 101 13.48 2.47 7.07
C TYR A 101 12.16 2.02 7.71
N PHE A 102 11.95 0.70 7.80
CA PHE A 102 10.79 0.08 8.45
C PHE A 102 11.16 -0.40 9.87
N PRO A 103 10.37 -0.08 10.91
CA PRO A 103 10.56 -0.62 12.26
C PRO A 103 10.00 -2.03 12.43
N ASP A 104 9.20 -2.49 11.46
CA ASP A 104 8.42 -3.74 11.47
C ASP A 104 9.28 -4.97 11.83
N PRO A 105 8.77 -5.92 12.63
CA PRO A 105 9.56 -7.03 13.12
C PRO A 105 9.95 -8.03 12.02
N TRP A 106 9.17 -8.09 10.93
CA TRP A 106 9.35 -9.05 9.84
C TRP A 106 9.63 -8.31 8.54
N GLN A 107 10.86 -8.39 8.06
CA GLN A 107 11.31 -7.72 6.83
C GLN A 107 12.03 -8.74 5.96
N ALA A 108 11.46 -9.05 4.79
CA ALA A 108 12.02 -10.02 3.85
C ALA A 108 11.59 -9.70 2.42
N LEU A 109 12.42 -10.10 1.45
CA LEU A 109 12.06 -10.07 0.02
C LEU A 109 11.86 -11.50 -0.50
N PRO A 110 10.88 -11.74 -1.41
CA PRO A 110 10.68 -13.06 -1.97
C PRO A 110 11.92 -13.60 -2.68
N ARG A 111 12.40 -14.77 -2.24
CA ARG A 111 13.59 -15.47 -2.79
C ARG A 111 13.55 -15.65 -4.32
N ARG A 112 12.35 -15.72 -4.92
CA ARG A 112 12.15 -15.89 -6.38
C ARG A 112 11.32 -14.75 -7.01
N GLY A 113 11.27 -13.59 -6.36
CA GLY A 113 10.46 -12.43 -6.80
C GLY A 113 8.95 -12.60 -6.55
N TYR A 114 8.21 -11.48 -6.62
CA TYR A 114 6.78 -11.43 -6.30
C TYR A 114 5.91 -12.27 -7.25
N THR A 115 6.20 -12.26 -8.56
CA THR A 115 5.48 -13.04 -9.58
C THR A 115 5.34 -14.51 -9.21
N ARG A 116 6.41 -15.14 -8.70
CA ARG A 116 6.40 -16.56 -8.32
C ARG A 116 5.49 -16.88 -7.15
N ILE A 117 5.01 -15.90 -6.38
CA ILE A 117 4.00 -16.13 -5.34
C ILE A 117 2.63 -16.15 -5.99
N PHE A 118 2.29 -15.11 -6.77
CA PHE A 118 1.01 -15.03 -7.47
C PHE A 118 0.77 -16.27 -8.35
N GLU A 119 1.80 -16.76 -9.03
CA GLU A 119 1.75 -18.05 -9.73
C GLU A 119 1.41 -19.24 -8.82
N ASN A 120 2.01 -19.35 -7.63
CA ASN A 120 1.72 -20.46 -6.70
C ASN A 120 0.32 -20.35 -6.09
N MET A 121 -0.19 -19.13 -5.88
CA MET A 121 -1.53 -18.88 -5.34
C MET A 121 -2.64 -19.11 -6.39
N LEU A 122 -2.37 -18.78 -7.66
CA LEU A 122 -3.42 -18.72 -8.70
C LEU A 122 -3.36 -19.87 -9.71
N LEU A 123 -2.18 -20.28 -10.19
CA LEU A 123 -2.07 -21.17 -11.36
C LEU A 123 -2.22 -22.67 -11.05
N ARG A 124 -2.34 -23.03 -9.76
CA ARG A 124 -2.40 -24.43 -9.31
C ARG A 124 -3.79 -24.89 -8.89
N ASP A 125 -4.73 -23.96 -8.75
CA ASP A 125 -6.11 -24.26 -8.35
C ASP A 125 -7.00 -24.36 -9.60
N PRO A 126 -7.60 -25.53 -9.90
CA PRO A 126 -8.48 -25.68 -11.07
C PRO A 126 -9.77 -24.83 -10.97
N ASN A 127 -10.10 -24.29 -9.80
CA ASN A 127 -11.23 -23.39 -9.60
C ASN A 127 -10.93 -21.93 -10.01
N ILE A 128 -9.66 -21.59 -10.29
CA ILE A 128 -9.24 -20.23 -10.62
C ILE A 128 -8.99 -20.11 -12.14
N SER A 129 -9.82 -19.30 -12.80
CA SER A 129 -9.63 -18.92 -14.21
C SER A 129 -9.07 -17.51 -14.32
N ILE A 130 -7.93 -17.35 -15.00
CA ILE A 130 -7.25 -16.06 -15.16
C ILE A 130 -7.44 -15.55 -16.60
N ARG A 131 -7.72 -14.25 -16.75
CA ARG A 131 -7.72 -13.53 -18.04
C ARG A 131 -6.89 -12.27 -17.89
N LEU A 132 -5.85 -12.13 -18.72
CA LEU A 132 -4.97 -10.95 -18.78
C LEU A 132 -5.35 -10.09 -19.99
N ASN A 133 -4.83 -8.85 -20.05
CA ASN A 133 -5.08 -7.89 -21.13
C ASN A 133 -6.59 -7.68 -21.41
N CYS A 134 -7.38 -7.60 -20.34
CA CYS A 134 -8.83 -7.49 -20.39
C CYS A 134 -9.28 -6.33 -19.50
N ASP A 135 -9.92 -5.31 -20.08
CA ASP A 135 -10.57 -4.24 -19.32
C ASP A 135 -11.96 -4.69 -18.83
N PHE A 136 -12.28 -4.40 -17.57
CA PHE A 136 -13.55 -4.79 -16.95
C PHE A 136 -14.75 -4.06 -17.57
N PHE A 137 -14.63 -2.78 -17.86
CA PHE A 137 -15.72 -1.95 -18.38
C PHE A 137 -16.03 -2.28 -19.83
N GLN A 138 -15.02 -2.48 -20.67
CA GLN A 138 -15.18 -2.95 -22.05
C GLN A 138 -15.86 -4.33 -22.10
N LEU A 139 -15.49 -5.26 -21.21
CA LEU A 139 -16.16 -6.56 -21.12
C LEU A 139 -17.59 -6.46 -20.56
N LYS A 140 -17.87 -5.51 -19.67
CA LYS A 140 -19.22 -5.23 -19.13
C LYS A 140 -20.13 -4.69 -20.23
N GLU A 141 -19.68 -3.67 -20.94
CA GLU A 141 -20.39 -3.03 -22.06
C GLU A 141 -20.65 -4.02 -23.20
N ALA A 142 -19.66 -4.83 -23.58
CA ALA A 142 -19.80 -5.85 -24.61
C ALA A 142 -20.68 -7.06 -24.19
N GLY A 143 -21.16 -7.12 -22.94
CA GLY A 143 -21.92 -8.27 -22.42
C GLY A 143 -21.08 -9.57 -22.31
N ARG A 144 -19.76 -9.46 -22.23
CA ARG A 144 -18.79 -10.57 -22.27
C ARG A 144 -18.22 -10.97 -20.90
N LEU A 145 -18.67 -10.33 -19.82
CA LEU A 145 -18.34 -10.75 -18.46
C LEU A 145 -18.86 -12.18 -18.18
N PRO A 146 -18.09 -13.05 -17.52
CA PRO A 146 -18.60 -14.31 -16.98
C PRO A 146 -19.79 -14.08 -16.04
N LYS A 147 -20.75 -14.99 -16.02
CA LYS A 147 -21.80 -15.00 -15.00
C LYS A 147 -21.16 -15.20 -13.62
N HIS A 148 -21.55 -14.37 -12.65
CA HIS A 148 -21.03 -14.38 -11.29
C HIS A 148 -22.15 -14.07 -10.31
N LYS A 149 -22.04 -14.58 -9.07
CA LYS A 149 -22.96 -14.25 -7.96
C LYS A 149 -22.46 -13.08 -7.11
N LEU A 150 -21.16 -12.82 -7.15
CA LEU A 150 -20.44 -11.84 -6.36
C LEU A 150 -19.29 -11.30 -7.22
N LEU A 151 -19.15 -9.97 -7.29
CA LEU A 151 -18.04 -9.28 -7.92
C LEU A 151 -17.11 -8.73 -6.84
N VAL A 152 -15.82 -9.04 -6.92
CA VAL A 152 -14.78 -8.35 -6.14
C VAL A 152 -14.11 -7.34 -7.06
N TYR A 153 -14.28 -6.05 -6.76
CA TYR A 153 -13.73 -4.96 -7.55
C TYR A 153 -12.59 -4.27 -6.78
N THR A 154 -11.42 -4.20 -7.40
CA THR A 154 -10.18 -3.66 -6.80
C THR A 154 -9.60 -2.46 -7.54
N GLY A 155 -10.25 -2.01 -8.63
CA GLY A 155 -9.86 -0.83 -9.41
C GLY A 155 -10.34 0.48 -8.78
N GLN A 156 -10.20 1.60 -9.49
CA GLN A 156 -10.59 2.92 -9.00
C GLN A 156 -12.12 3.03 -8.82
N ILE A 157 -12.57 3.37 -7.61
CA ILE A 157 -14.00 3.46 -7.28
C ILE A 157 -14.75 4.53 -8.11
N ASP A 158 -14.08 5.65 -8.42
CA ASP A 158 -14.61 6.71 -9.26
C ASP A 158 -14.73 6.28 -10.73
N SER A 159 -13.88 5.38 -11.20
CA SER A 159 -14.03 4.75 -12.53
C SER A 159 -15.20 3.77 -12.56
N TYR A 160 -15.47 3.04 -11.47
CA TYR A 160 -16.65 2.16 -11.35
C TYR A 160 -17.96 2.94 -11.50
N TYR A 161 -18.04 4.13 -10.90
CA TYR A 161 -19.21 4.99 -10.90
C TYR A 161 -19.17 6.10 -11.98
N ALA A 162 -18.26 6.03 -12.96
CA ALA A 162 -18.07 7.08 -13.97
C ALA A 162 -19.34 7.44 -14.76
N ALA A 163 -20.22 6.45 -15.01
CA ALA A 163 -21.50 6.65 -15.70
C ALA A 163 -22.48 7.58 -14.96
N LEU A 164 -22.27 7.83 -13.66
CA LEU A 164 -23.07 8.78 -12.87
C LEU A 164 -22.63 10.25 -13.08
N GLY A 165 -21.55 10.51 -13.85
CA GLY A 165 -21.03 11.86 -14.08
C GLY A 165 -20.41 12.52 -12.84
N MET A 166 -20.09 11.74 -11.81
CA MET A 166 -19.47 12.24 -10.58
C MET A 166 -18.01 12.69 -10.83
N PRO A 167 -17.49 13.68 -10.08
CA PRO A 167 -16.10 14.14 -10.22
C PRO A 167 -15.10 13.01 -9.92
N LYS A 168 -14.04 12.91 -10.72
CA LYS A 168 -12.95 11.94 -10.47
C LYS A 168 -12.22 12.23 -9.16
N LEU A 169 -11.73 11.18 -8.52
CA LEU A 169 -10.82 11.30 -7.39
C LEU A 169 -9.42 11.64 -7.91
N GLU A 170 -8.68 12.51 -7.20
CA GLU A 170 -7.29 12.78 -7.58
C GLU A 170 -6.40 11.58 -7.20
N TYR A 171 -5.51 11.19 -8.09
CA TYR A 171 -4.44 10.23 -7.78
C TYR A 171 -3.10 10.85 -8.14
N ARG A 172 -2.06 10.47 -7.42
CA ARG A 172 -0.67 10.71 -7.82
C ARG A 172 -0.17 9.50 -8.61
N SER A 173 0.35 9.79 -9.79
CA SER A 173 1.02 8.85 -10.69
C SER A 173 2.55 8.89 -10.48
N LEU A 174 3.24 7.90 -11.05
CA LEU A 174 4.69 7.82 -11.12
C LEU A 174 5.12 7.56 -12.57
N ARG A 175 6.22 8.16 -12.98
CA ARG A 175 6.92 7.89 -14.23
C ARG A 175 8.31 7.39 -13.89
N PHE A 176 8.67 6.23 -14.42
CA PHE A 176 9.97 5.59 -14.21
C PHE A 176 10.82 5.80 -15.45
N GLU A 177 12.04 6.30 -15.28
CA GLU A 177 13.07 6.25 -16.32
C GLU A 177 14.12 5.22 -15.92
N GLU A 178 14.16 4.11 -16.64
CA GLU A 178 15.12 3.03 -16.43
C GLU A 178 16.36 3.23 -17.31
N GLU A 179 17.54 3.05 -16.71
CA GLU A 179 18.83 3.17 -17.38
C GLU A 179 19.76 2.04 -16.92
N PHE A 180 20.40 1.35 -17.87
CA PHE A 180 21.48 0.42 -17.56
C PHE A 180 22.81 1.16 -17.61
N VAL A 181 23.46 1.32 -16.46
CA VAL A 181 24.72 2.06 -16.32
C VAL A 181 25.89 1.09 -16.13
N PRO A 182 27.10 1.41 -16.65
CA PRO A 182 28.31 0.65 -16.38
C PRO A 182 28.61 0.53 -14.88
N GLU A 183 29.25 -0.57 -14.48
CA GLU A 183 29.65 -0.79 -13.08
C GLU A 183 30.77 0.20 -12.71
N PRO A 184 30.57 1.09 -11.71
CA PRO A 184 31.65 1.93 -11.22
C PRO A 184 32.66 1.10 -10.42
N ASP A 185 33.85 1.65 -10.16
CA ASP A 185 34.95 0.95 -9.48
C ASP A 185 34.58 0.38 -8.09
N GLY A 186 33.51 0.88 -7.46
CA GLY A 186 32.94 0.38 -6.19
C GLY A 186 31.87 -0.72 -6.31
N GLY A 187 31.53 -1.18 -7.52
CA GLY A 187 30.59 -2.29 -7.78
C GLY A 187 29.09 -1.95 -7.74
N PHE A 188 28.68 -0.92 -7.01
CA PHE A 188 27.30 -0.40 -6.96
C PHE A 188 27.26 1.06 -7.42
N PHE A 189 26.18 1.46 -8.09
CA PHE A 189 25.97 2.86 -8.51
C PHE A 189 25.74 3.79 -7.31
N GLN A 190 25.11 3.29 -6.24
CA GLN A 190 24.79 4.05 -5.04
C GLN A 190 24.92 3.20 -3.76
N GLU A 191 24.88 3.83 -2.60
CA GLU A 191 25.16 3.22 -1.30
C GLU A 191 24.06 2.26 -0.80
N ALA A 192 22.84 2.38 -1.34
CA ALA A 192 21.66 1.62 -0.91
C ALA A 192 20.69 1.38 -2.07
N MET A 193 19.82 0.36 -1.93
CA MET A 193 18.80 0.04 -2.94
C MET A 193 17.96 1.25 -3.37
N VAL A 194 17.69 2.19 -2.45
CA VAL A 194 16.89 3.40 -2.71
C VAL A 194 17.59 4.60 -2.07
N VAL A 195 17.93 5.60 -2.88
CA VAL A 195 18.51 6.87 -2.42
C VAL A 195 17.56 8.01 -2.76
N ASN A 196 17.10 8.74 -1.74
CA ASN A 196 16.15 9.85 -1.87
C ASN A 196 16.89 11.15 -2.17
N HIS A 197 16.39 11.93 -3.15
CA HIS A 197 16.95 13.22 -3.53
C HIS A 197 15.98 14.36 -3.14
N PRO A 198 16.03 14.86 -1.89
CA PRO A 198 15.08 15.87 -1.41
C PRO A 198 15.26 17.27 -2.00
N SER A 199 16.39 17.57 -2.65
CA SER A 199 16.64 18.91 -3.21
C SER A 199 15.59 19.28 -4.28
N PRO A 200 14.98 20.48 -4.22
CA PRO A 200 14.05 20.96 -5.23
C PRO A 200 14.69 21.09 -6.62
N ASP A 201 16.02 21.23 -6.70
CA ASP A 201 16.75 21.42 -7.96
C ASP A 201 16.94 20.12 -8.76
N VAL A 202 16.64 18.96 -8.15
CA VAL A 202 16.66 17.65 -8.81
C VAL A 202 15.25 17.31 -9.31
N PRO A 203 15.04 16.83 -10.54
CA PRO A 203 13.69 16.64 -11.08
C PRO A 203 12.99 15.33 -10.64
N PHE A 204 13.75 14.30 -10.27
CA PHE A 204 13.23 13.02 -9.75
C PHE A 204 13.26 12.96 -8.21
N THR A 205 12.41 12.15 -7.61
CA THR A 205 12.28 12.01 -6.14
C THR A 205 13.37 11.13 -5.53
N ARG A 206 13.76 10.06 -6.22
CA ARG A 206 14.73 9.05 -5.77
C ARG A 206 15.26 8.22 -6.94
N ILE A 207 16.36 7.52 -6.69
CA ILE A 207 16.93 6.51 -7.59
C ILE A 207 16.84 5.14 -6.90
N VAL A 208 16.35 4.14 -7.62
CA VAL A 208 16.32 2.74 -7.20
C VAL A 208 17.40 1.98 -7.97
N GLU A 209 18.34 1.35 -7.27
CA GLU A 209 19.31 0.42 -7.86
C GLU A 209 18.91 -1.03 -7.52
N TYR A 210 18.46 -1.78 -8.53
CA TYR A 210 17.94 -3.14 -8.30
C TYR A 210 19.02 -4.16 -7.90
N LYS A 211 20.30 -3.90 -8.18
CA LYS A 211 21.42 -4.81 -7.89
C LYS A 211 21.59 -5.13 -6.41
N HIS A 212 21.16 -4.24 -5.51
CA HIS A 212 21.13 -4.50 -4.06
C HIS A 212 20.15 -5.63 -3.65
N VAL A 213 19.20 -6.00 -4.50
CA VAL A 213 18.19 -7.02 -4.18
C VAL A 213 18.84 -8.43 -4.16
N PRO A 214 18.75 -9.22 -3.08
CA PRO A 214 19.46 -10.49 -2.95
C PRO A 214 19.00 -11.60 -3.92
N ASN A 215 17.88 -11.41 -4.62
CA ASN A 215 17.35 -12.36 -5.61
C ASN A 215 17.87 -12.15 -7.04
N GLN A 216 18.96 -11.37 -7.23
CA GLN A 216 19.64 -11.21 -8.51
C GLN A 216 19.89 -12.54 -9.26
N PRO A 217 19.84 -12.55 -10.61
CA PRO A 217 20.25 -13.69 -11.44
C PRO A 217 21.68 -14.13 -11.13
N GLN A 218 21.97 -15.42 -11.36
CA GLN A 218 23.28 -15.98 -11.04
C GLN A 218 24.41 -15.29 -11.82
N GLU A 219 24.17 -14.87 -13.07
CA GLU A 219 25.17 -14.17 -13.88
C GLU A 219 25.59 -12.81 -13.32
N VAL A 220 24.67 -12.11 -12.65
CA VAL A 220 24.97 -10.85 -11.93
C VAL A 220 25.80 -11.14 -10.68
N LYS A 221 25.45 -12.20 -9.94
CA LYS A 221 26.19 -12.65 -8.74
C LYS A 221 27.58 -13.19 -9.04
N ASP A 222 27.74 -13.85 -10.19
CA ASP A 222 29.02 -14.33 -10.73
C ASP A 222 29.89 -13.18 -11.29
N GLY A 223 29.40 -11.93 -11.29
CA GLY A 223 30.12 -10.77 -11.80
C GLY A 223 30.27 -10.72 -13.33
N LYS A 224 29.49 -11.53 -14.09
CA LYS A 224 29.49 -11.55 -15.57
C LYS A 224 28.82 -10.31 -16.16
N VAL A 225 27.86 -9.74 -15.44
CA VAL A 225 27.17 -8.49 -15.83
C VAL A 225 27.91 -7.29 -15.22
N LYS A 226 28.69 -6.58 -16.04
CA LYS A 226 29.47 -5.40 -15.66
C LYS A 226 28.68 -4.10 -15.74
N GLY A 227 27.58 -4.07 -15.02
CA GLY A 227 26.71 -2.90 -14.89
C GLY A 227 25.62 -3.09 -13.85
N THR A 228 24.66 -2.19 -13.86
CA THR A 228 23.51 -2.19 -12.96
C THR A 228 22.33 -1.46 -13.61
N LEU A 229 21.11 -1.93 -13.32
CA LEU A 229 19.89 -1.26 -13.76
C LEU A 229 19.42 -0.31 -12.65
N ILE A 230 19.34 0.97 -12.98
CA ILE A 230 18.78 2.00 -12.11
C ILE A 230 17.44 2.50 -12.66
N ALA A 231 16.54 2.90 -11.77
CA ALA A 231 15.30 3.58 -12.12
C ALA A 231 15.21 4.93 -11.40
N ARG A 232 15.01 6.02 -12.15
CA ARG A 232 14.71 7.34 -11.60
C ARG A 232 13.20 7.51 -11.49
N GLU A 233 12.72 7.79 -10.28
CA GLU A 233 11.29 7.95 -10.01
C GLU A 233 10.85 9.41 -10.05
N TYR A 234 10.10 9.78 -11.09
CA TYR A 234 9.43 11.06 -11.21
C TYR A 234 7.99 10.91 -10.73
N SER A 235 7.51 11.91 -9.99
CA SER A 235 6.07 12.02 -9.72
C SER A 235 5.36 12.64 -10.92
N SER A 236 4.10 12.26 -11.09
CA SER A 236 3.23 12.76 -12.15
C SER A 236 1.82 13.01 -11.63
N ALA A 237 1.11 13.97 -12.23
CA ALA A 237 -0.33 14.09 -12.11
C ALA A 237 -1.08 13.19 -13.11
N GLU A 238 -0.38 12.69 -14.13
CA GLU A 238 -0.94 11.94 -15.26
C GLU A 238 -0.35 10.52 -15.35
N GLY A 239 -1.15 9.57 -15.83
CA GLY A 239 -0.80 8.15 -15.94
C GLY A 239 -1.48 7.28 -14.88
N GLU A 240 -0.87 6.13 -14.56
CA GLU A 240 -1.45 5.12 -13.68
C GLU A 240 -1.65 5.62 -12.23
N PRO A 241 -2.78 5.31 -11.57
CA PRO A 241 -3.09 5.80 -10.22
C PRO A 241 -2.31 5.01 -9.15
N TYR A 242 -1.09 5.42 -8.83
CA TYR A 242 -0.29 4.74 -7.80
C TYR A 242 -0.74 5.04 -6.37
N TYR A 243 -1.15 6.28 -6.09
CA TYR A 243 -1.46 6.74 -4.73
C TYR A 243 -2.70 7.65 -4.67
N PRO A 244 -3.64 7.42 -3.74
CA PRO A 244 -4.64 8.41 -3.35
C PRO A 244 -3.99 9.72 -2.87
N VAL A 245 -4.66 10.86 -3.07
CA VAL A 245 -4.21 12.18 -2.60
C VAL A 245 -5.06 12.58 -1.37
N PRO A 246 -4.58 12.36 -0.13
CA PRO A 246 -5.38 12.60 1.07
C PRO A 246 -5.48 14.10 1.37
N ASN A 247 -6.56 14.72 0.92
CA ASN A 247 -6.96 16.08 1.26
C ASN A 247 -8.47 16.13 1.59
N PRO A 248 -8.98 17.22 2.20
CA PRO A 248 -10.38 17.31 2.62
C PRO A 248 -11.40 17.16 1.47
N ALA A 249 -11.08 17.67 0.28
CA ALA A 249 -11.98 17.60 -0.88
C ALA A 249 -12.13 16.17 -1.40
N ASN A 250 -11.02 15.44 -1.57
CA ASN A 250 -11.05 14.03 -1.97
C ASN A 250 -11.67 13.13 -0.91
N ARG A 251 -11.51 13.44 0.39
CA ARG A 251 -12.17 12.69 1.47
C ARG A 251 -13.69 12.82 1.36
N ALA A 252 -14.20 14.05 1.28
CA ALA A 252 -15.64 14.31 1.15
C ALA A 252 -16.24 13.81 -0.19
N LEU A 253 -15.42 13.65 -1.23
CA LEU A 253 -15.82 13.02 -2.49
C LEU A 253 -15.83 11.48 -2.38
N TYR A 254 -14.79 10.89 -1.78
CA TYR A 254 -14.71 9.45 -1.54
C TYR A 254 -15.83 8.95 -0.62
N GLU A 255 -16.21 9.70 0.41
CA GLU A 255 -17.35 9.35 1.29
C GLU A 255 -18.65 9.14 0.49
N LYS A 256 -18.91 9.95 -0.54
CA LYS A 256 -20.06 9.77 -1.44
C LYS A 256 -19.97 8.50 -2.29
N TYR A 257 -18.77 8.15 -2.74
CA TYR A 257 -18.52 6.90 -3.46
C TYR A 257 -18.65 5.68 -2.53
N ALA A 258 -18.19 5.78 -1.28
CA ALA A 258 -18.35 4.74 -0.27
C ALA A 258 -19.82 4.51 0.09
N ASP A 259 -20.63 5.57 0.18
CA ASP A 259 -22.09 5.49 0.39
C ASP A 259 -22.82 4.77 -0.76
N LEU A 260 -22.33 4.91 -2.00
CA LEU A 260 -22.86 4.18 -3.16
C LEU A 260 -22.41 2.71 -3.12
N ALA A 261 -21.12 2.47 -2.90
CA ALA A 261 -20.54 1.13 -2.78
C ALA A 261 -21.21 0.29 -1.68
N ALA A 262 -21.56 0.90 -0.55
CA ALA A 262 -22.27 0.25 0.56
C ALA A 262 -23.72 -0.17 0.23
N ARG A 263 -24.28 0.31 -0.90
CA ARG A 263 -25.64 -0.01 -1.39
C ARG A 263 -25.62 -0.87 -2.66
N GLU A 264 -24.44 -1.21 -3.18
CA GLU A 264 -24.28 -1.99 -4.39
C GLU A 264 -24.43 -3.50 -4.08
N GLU A 265 -25.56 -4.08 -4.42
CA GLU A 265 -25.81 -5.50 -4.16
C GLU A 265 -24.91 -6.42 -5.02
N GLY A 266 -24.31 -7.43 -4.38
CA GLY A 266 -23.47 -8.41 -5.08
C GLY A 266 -22.09 -7.89 -5.52
N VAL A 267 -21.65 -6.72 -5.04
CA VAL A 267 -20.32 -6.16 -5.32
C VAL A 267 -19.60 -5.82 -4.03
N ALA A 268 -18.31 -6.15 -3.94
CA ALA A 268 -17.44 -5.77 -2.84
C ALA A 268 -16.23 -4.97 -3.36
N PHE A 269 -15.97 -3.84 -2.72
CA PHE A 269 -14.91 -2.89 -3.08
C PHE A 269 -13.70 -3.09 -2.15
N VAL A 270 -12.58 -3.56 -2.68
CA VAL A 270 -11.45 -4.09 -1.88
C VAL A 270 -10.11 -3.51 -2.32
N GLY A 271 -9.22 -3.23 -1.36
CA GLY A 271 -7.85 -2.80 -1.68
C GLY A 271 -7.69 -1.30 -1.97
N ARG A 272 -6.45 -0.91 -2.33
CA ARG A 272 -5.97 0.49 -2.39
C ARG A 272 -6.87 1.44 -3.17
N LEU A 273 -7.24 1.06 -4.40
CA LEU A 273 -7.95 1.95 -5.33
C LEU A 273 -9.46 1.99 -5.03
N ALA A 274 -10.06 0.83 -4.78
CA ALA A 274 -11.48 0.72 -4.49
C ALA A 274 -11.86 1.33 -3.13
N SER A 275 -10.98 1.22 -2.12
CA SER A 275 -11.15 1.87 -0.82
C SER A 275 -10.51 3.26 -0.71
N TYR A 276 -9.91 3.79 -1.79
CA TYR A 276 -9.16 5.06 -1.84
C TYR A 276 -8.21 5.29 -0.63
N LYS A 277 -7.53 4.23 -0.18
CA LYS A 277 -6.66 4.22 1.00
C LYS A 277 -5.26 3.79 0.64
N TYR A 278 -4.26 4.37 1.30
CA TYR A 278 -2.88 3.95 1.09
C TYR A 278 -2.60 2.66 1.88
N PHE A 279 -2.62 1.52 1.21
CA PHE A 279 -2.18 0.25 1.79
C PHE A 279 -0.74 -0.08 1.38
N ASN A 280 0.09 -0.46 2.35
CA ASN A 280 1.22 -1.34 2.12
C ASN A 280 0.72 -2.75 1.73
N MET A 281 1.61 -3.64 1.30
CA MET A 281 1.21 -4.99 0.89
C MET A 281 0.59 -5.76 2.06
N ASP A 282 1.23 -5.77 3.23
CA ASP A 282 0.75 -6.40 4.46
C ASP A 282 -0.70 -5.99 4.83
N GLN A 283 -0.99 -4.69 4.83
CA GLN A 283 -2.34 -4.15 5.08
C GLN A 283 -3.37 -4.62 4.04
N ALA A 284 -2.97 -4.76 2.77
CA ALA A 284 -3.85 -5.23 1.70
C ALA A 284 -4.10 -6.75 1.78
N ILE A 285 -3.10 -7.57 2.18
CA ILE A 285 -3.31 -8.99 2.54
C ILE A 285 -4.34 -9.08 3.65
N LEU A 286 -4.13 -8.32 4.73
CA LEU A 286 -4.95 -8.38 5.93
C LEU A 286 -6.40 -8.00 5.63
N ASN A 287 -6.61 -6.94 4.86
CA ASN A 287 -7.93 -6.54 4.38
C ASN A 287 -8.60 -7.64 3.52
N ALA A 288 -7.87 -8.31 2.63
CA ALA A 288 -8.39 -9.43 1.84
C ALA A 288 -8.81 -10.63 2.70
N LEU A 289 -7.96 -11.01 3.67
CA LEU A 289 -8.22 -12.13 4.58
C LEU A 289 -9.43 -11.87 5.48
N GLU A 290 -9.54 -10.67 6.06
CA GLU A 290 -10.68 -10.31 6.91
C GLU A 290 -12.01 -10.31 6.19
N MET A 291 -12.02 -9.82 4.94
CA MET A 291 -13.24 -9.84 4.12
C MET A 291 -13.64 -11.28 3.78
N PHE A 292 -12.67 -12.17 3.52
CA PHE A 292 -12.95 -13.60 3.34
C PHE A 292 -13.45 -14.30 4.61
N ASP A 293 -12.82 -14.03 5.76
CA ASP A 293 -13.23 -14.60 7.05
C ASP A 293 -14.67 -14.19 7.38
N ASN A 294 -15.03 -12.91 7.15
CA ASN A 294 -16.42 -12.47 7.33
C ASN A 294 -17.36 -13.14 6.32
N LEU A 295 -16.97 -13.28 5.05
CA LEU A 295 -17.76 -13.98 4.04
C LEU A 295 -17.99 -15.46 4.42
N LYS A 296 -17.03 -16.10 5.11
CA LYS A 296 -17.17 -17.45 5.65
C LYS A 296 -18.11 -17.52 6.86
N GLU A 297 -18.09 -16.51 7.73
CA GLU A 297 -18.84 -16.49 8.99
C GLU A 297 -20.27 -15.98 8.86
N THR A 298 -20.49 -14.92 8.08
CA THR A 298 -21.78 -14.21 7.97
C THR A 298 -22.40 -14.28 6.58
N GLY A 299 -21.67 -14.79 5.58
CA GLY A 299 -22.09 -14.75 4.18
C GLY A 299 -21.92 -13.39 3.50
N LYS A 300 -21.33 -12.39 4.19
CA LYS A 300 -21.11 -11.04 3.65
C LYS A 300 -19.64 -10.76 3.40
N LEU A 301 -19.33 -10.21 2.22
CA LEU A 301 -17.99 -9.78 1.86
C LEU A 301 -17.75 -8.31 2.27
N GLU A 302 -17.74 -8.06 3.59
CA GLU A 302 -17.43 -6.77 4.22
C GLU A 302 -16.30 -6.96 5.27
N PRO A 303 -15.51 -5.93 5.65
CA PRO A 303 -14.41 -6.10 6.61
C PRO A 303 -14.88 -6.63 7.98
N LYS A 304 -14.25 -7.71 8.47
CA LYS A 304 -14.58 -8.34 9.76
C LYS A 304 -14.31 -7.44 10.97
N ARG A 305 -13.27 -6.62 10.89
CA ARG A 305 -12.84 -5.68 11.93
C ARG A 305 -12.85 -4.26 11.38
N LYS A 306 -13.11 -3.29 12.23
CA LYS A 306 -12.95 -1.87 11.90
C LYS A 306 -11.47 -1.48 12.01
N PRO A 307 -11.04 -0.40 11.34
CA PRO A 307 -9.71 0.20 11.55
C PRO A 307 -9.39 0.53 13.02
N GLU A 308 -10.42 0.74 13.84
CA GLU A 308 -10.35 0.99 15.29
C GLU A 308 -9.96 -0.25 16.11
N ASP A 309 -10.20 -1.45 15.60
CA ASP A 309 -10.07 -2.73 16.33
C ASP A 309 -8.66 -3.35 16.20
N PHE A 310 -7.75 -2.70 15.48
CA PHE A 310 -6.38 -3.17 15.27
C PHE A 310 -5.42 -2.68 16.36
N GLY A 311 -4.36 -3.46 16.63
CA GLY A 311 -3.29 -3.07 17.53
C GLY A 311 -2.45 -1.89 16.99
N PRO A 312 -1.66 -1.20 17.83
CA PRO A 312 -0.81 -0.10 17.38
C PRO A 312 0.20 -0.53 16.31
N GLY A 313 -0.04 -0.11 15.07
CA GLY A 313 0.79 -0.43 13.90
C GLY A 313 0.15 -1.43 12.94
N ASP A 314 -0.78 -2.26 13.44
CA ASP A 314 -1.62 -3.14 12.63
C ASP A 314 -2.79 -2.35 12.01
N GLY A 315 -3.33 -2.88 10.91
CA GLY A 315 -4.52 -2.33 10.25
C GLY A 315 -4.25 -1.19 9.25
N PRO A 316 -5.28 -0.76 8.49
CA PRO A 316 -5.18 0.33 7.52
C PRO A 316 -4.80 1.69 8.13
N LYS A 317 -3.80 2.36 7.54
CA LYS A 317 -3.38 3.73 7.89
C LYS A 317 -3.98 4.78 6.96
#